data_AF-A0A968RBC7-F1
#
_entry.id   AF-A0A968RBC7-F1
#
_cell.length_a   1.000
_cell.length_b   1.000
_cell.length_c   1.000
_cell.angle_alpha   90.00
_cell.angle_beta   90.00
_cell.angle_gamma   90.00
#
_symmetry.space_group_name_H-M   'P 1'
#
loop_
_entity.id
_entity.type
_entity.pdbx_description
1 polymer ?
#
loop_
_entity_poly.entity_id
_entity_poly.type
_entity_poly.pdbx_seq_one_letter_code
_entity_poly.pdbx_strand_id
1 'polypeptide(L)' 'MIATGVETSQQIAQLKAMKCVYGQGYFFSKPVASEEVERAIEAMTVKS' A
#
# COMPACT_ATOMS: atom_id res chain seq x y z
N MET A 1 4.24 13.35 -2.39
CA MET A 1 5.16 12.70 -1.43
C MET A 1 4.62 11.31 -1.12
N ILE A 2 5.49 10.32 -1.05
CA ILE A 2 5.16 8.93 -0.68
C ILE A 2 5.99 8.55 0.55
N ALA A 3 5.35 7.93 1.55
CA ALA A 3 6.06 7.39 2.71
C ALA A 3 6.42 5.92 2.46
N THR A 4 7.70 5.58 2.58
CA THR A 4 8.22 4.21 2.40
C THR A 4 8.57 3.57 3.73
N GLY A 5 8.47 2.25 3.84
CA GLY A 5 8.80 1.51 5.07
C GLY A 5 7.70 1.53 6.12
N VAL A 6 6.43 1.57 5.70
CA VAL A 6 5.29 1.48 6.62
C VAL A 6 5.08 0.03 7.06
N GLU A 7 5.17 -0.24 8.35
CA GLU A 7 5.11 -1.57 8.96
C GLU A 7 4.00 -1.68 10.02
N THR A 8 3.55 -0.57 10.61
CA THR A 8 2.57 -0.57 11.70
C THR A 8 1.39 0.37 11.47
N SER A 9 0.27 0.06 12.13
CA SER A 9 -0.93 0.91 12.12
C SER A 9 -0.70 2.26 12.82
N GLN A 10 0.23 2.35 13.77
CA GLN A 10 0.61 3.60 14.42
C GLN A 10 1.28 4.57 13.44
N GLN A 11 2.16 4.06 12.56
CA GLN A 11 2.76 4.86 11.49
C GLN A 11 1.70 5.40 10.52
N ILE A 12 0.67 4.60 10.20
CA ILE A 12 -0.47 5.07 9.38
C ILE A 12 -1.17 6.27 10.03
N ALA A 13 -1.42 6.21 11.34
CA ALA A 13 -2.06 7.30 12.06
C ALA A 13 -1.25 8.60 11.97
N GLN A 14 0.08 8.51 12.12
CA GLN A 14 1.00 9.64 11.96
C GLN A 14 0.99 10.18 10.52
N LEU A 15 1.09 9.30 9.53
CA LEU A 15 1.07 9.68 8.11
C LEU A 15 -0.23 10.40 7.72
N LYS A 16 -1.38 9.93 8.21
CA LYS A 16 -2.68 10.58 8.03
C LYS A 16 -2.73 11.97 8.66
N ALA A 17 -2.21 12.13 9.88
CA ALA A 17 -2.13 13.43 10.54
C ALA A 17 -1.26 14.43 9.76
N MET A 18 -0.19 13.94 9.12
CA MET A 18 0.66 14.73 8.23
C MET A 18 0.08 14.94 6.81
N LYS A 19 -1.15 14.47 6.55
CA LYS A 19 -1.80 14.51 5.22
C LYS A 19 -0.98 13.82 4.13
N CYS A 20 -0.20 12.79 4.49
CA CYS A 20 0.47 11.94 3.52
C CYS A 20 -0.56 10.99 2.88
N VAL A 21 -0.71 11.10 1.56
CA VAL A 21 -1.75 10.39 0.81
C VAL A 21 -1.29 8.98 0.39
N TYR A 22 0.01 8.78 0.20
CA TYR A 22 0.57 7.54 -0.32
C TYR A 22 1.56 6.91 0.66
N GLY A 23 1.42 5.60 0.86
CA GLY A 23 2.30 4.82 1.71
C GLY A 23 2.65 3.48 1.05
N GLN A 24 3.90 3.05 1.24
CA GLN A 24 4.39 1.73 0.84
C GLN A 24 5.13 1.09 2.01
N GLY A 25 4.93 -0.21 2.19
CA GLY A 25 5.65 -1.01 3.16
C GLY A 25 4.92 -2.30 3.47
N TYR A 26 5.52 -3.12 4.33
CA TYR A 26 5.02 -4.48 4.61
C TYR A 26 3.69 -4.49 5.35
N PHE A 27 3.30 -3.36 5.95
CA PHE A 27 1.95 -3.16 6.46
C PHE A 27 0.88 -3.32 5.36
N PHE A 28 1.18 -2.87 4.14
CA PHE A 28 0.27 -2.97 3.00
C PHE A 28 0.49 -4.25 2.21
N SER A 29 1.74 -4.49 1.80
CA SER A 29 2.14 -5.68 1.04
C SER A 29 3.63 -5.91 1.16
N LYS A 30 4.02 -7.18 1.22
CA LYS A 30 5.41 -7.58 0.95
C LYS A 30 5.72 -7.41 -0.55
N PRO A 31 7.00 -7.43 -0.96
CA PRO A 31 7.37 -7.64 -2.34
C PRO A 31 6.74 -8.95 -2.83
N VAL A 32 6.09 -8.88 -3.99
CA VAL A 32 5.42 -10.01 -4.62
C VAL A 32 6.02 -10.23 -6.00
N ALA A 33 5.85 -11.44 -6.55
CA ALA A 33 6.27 -11.71 -7.92
C ALA A 33 5.43 -10.88 -8.91
N SER A 34 5.97 -10.60 -10.10
CA SER A 34 5.27 -9.82 -11.13
C SER A 34 3.91 -10.42 -11.50
N GLU A 35 3.84 -11.75 -11.60
CA GLU A 35 2.61 -12.50 -11.89
C GLU A 35 1.53 -12.31 -10.81
N GLU A 36 1.94 -12.09 -9.56
CA GLU A 36 1.02 -11.81 -8.44
C GLU A 36 0.51 -10.37 -8.49
N VAL A 37 1.30 -9.42 -9.01
CA VAL A 37 0.88 -8.03 -9.20
C VAL A 37 -0.26 -7.96 -10.21
N GLU A 38 -0.15 -8.65 -11.35
CA GLU A 38 -1.21 -8.68 -12.38
C GLU A 38 -2.53 -9.18 -11.79
N ARG A 39 -2.49 -10.31 -11.07
CA ARG A 39 -3.65 -10.86 -10.37
C ARG A 39 -4.24 -9.88 -9.35
N ALA A 40 -3.39 -9.19 -8.59
CA ALA A 40 -3.83 -8.21 -7.60
C ALA A 40 -4.51 -7.00 -8.26
N ILE A 41 -3.95 -6.49 -9.36
CA ILE A 41 -4.53 -5.37 -10.10
C ILE A 41 -5.89 -5.76 -10.68
N GLU A 42 -6.00 -6.93 -11.31
CA GLU A 42 -7.28 -7.45 -11.83
C GLU A 42 -8.34 -7.56 -10.73
N ALA A 43 -7.98 -8.11 -9.57
CA ALA A 43 -8.88 -8.24 -8.42
C ALA A 43 -9.33 -6.89 -7.83
N MET A 44 -8.53 -5.83 -8.01
CA MET A 44 -8.85 -4.47 -7.54
C MET A 44 -9.72 -3.68 -8.54
N THR A 45 -9.88 -4.15 -9.78
CA THR A 45 -10.82 -3.54 -10.72
C THR A 45 -12.26 -3.98 -10.41
N VAL A 46 -13.14 -3.01 -10.17
CA VAL A 46 -14.59 -3.26 -10.12
C VAL A 46 -15.00 -3.76 -11.51
N LYS A 47 -15.57 -4.97 -11.60
CA LYS A 47 -16.24 -5.46 -12.82
C LYS A 47 -17.17 -4.34 -13.32
N SER A 48 -16.91 -3.83 -14.52
CA SER A 48 -17.78 -2.88 -15.22
C SER A 48 -19.17 -3.47 -15.44
#